data_AF-A0A7J9W3S8-F1
#
_entry.id   AF-A0A7J9W3S8-F1
#
_cell.length_a   1.000
_cell.length_b   1.000
_cell.length_c   1.000
_cell.angle_alpha   90.00
_cell.angle_beta   90.00
_cell.angle_gamma   90.00
#
_symmetry.space_group_name_H-M   'P 1'
#
loop_
_entity.id
_entity.type
_entity.pdbx_description
1 polymer ?
#
loop_
_entity_poly.entity_id
_entity_poly.type
_entity_poly.pdbx_seq_one_letter_code
_entity_poly.pdbx_strand_id
1 'polypeptide(L)' 'MTNQVDEDLPPLPGPDATDDERGRAIEARLAARYGAPSLEHFRHTYASCGAEWPGDEEIRRRHIVAS' A
#
# COMPACT_ATOMS: atom_id res chain seq x y z
N MET A 1 -21.53 6.13 -17.81
CA MET A 1 -20.14 5.65 -17.76
C MET A 1 -20.00 4.92 -16.44
N THR A 2 -20.38 3.65 -16.42
CA THR A 2 -20.49 2.84 -15.19
C THR A 2 -19.10 2.44 -14.70
N ASN A 3 -18.94 2.53 -13.39
CA ASN A 3 -17.70 2.54 -12.62
C ASN A 3 -17.06 1.13 -12.52
N GLN A 4 -16.71 0.54 -13.67
CA GLN A 4 -16.25 -0.86 -13.78
C GLN A 4 -14.88 -1.10 -13.10
N VAL A 5 -14.16 -0.03 -12.74
CA VAL A 5 -12.87 -0.10 -12.03
C VAL A 5 -13.00 -0.47 -10.55
N ASP A 6 -14.18 -0.36 -9.95
CA ASP A 6 -14.36 -0.64 -8.51
C ASP A 6 -14.74 -2.10 -8.20
N GLU A 7 -15.21 -2.89 -9.19
CA GLU A 7 -15.68 -4.26 -8.96
C GLU A 7 -14.56 -5.27 -8.66
N ASP A 8 -13.34 -5.03 -9.15
CA ASP A 8 -12.17 -5.91 -8.91
C ASP A 8 -11.31 -5.46 -7.71
N LEU A 9 -11.70 -4.37 -7.04
CA LEU A 9 -10.91 -3.85 -5.93
C LEU A 9 -11.12 -4.69 -4.66
N PRO A 10 -10.06 -4.93 -3.87
CA PRO A 10 -10.17 -5.57 -2.56
C PRO A 10 -11.26 -4.91 -1.70
N PRO A 11 -12.05 -5.69 -0.94
CA PRO A 11 -13.16 -5.14 -0.17
C PRO A 11 -12.68 -4.14 0.88
N LEU A 12 -13.51 -3.15 1.17
CA LEU A 12 -13.27 -2.27 2.30
C LEU A 12 -13.55 -3.03 3.61
N PRO A 13 -12.76 -2.77 4.67
CA PRO A 13 -13.01 -3.35 5.98
C PRO A 13 -14.33 -2.89 6.57
N GLY A 14 -14.95 -3.74 7.39
CA GLY A 14 -16.14 -3.41 8.17
C GLY A 14 -15.87 -2.33 9.23
N PRO A 15 -16.94 -1.78 9.85
CA PRO A 15 -16.82 -0.70 10.82
C PRO A 15 -15.97 -1.08 12.06
N ASP A 16 -16.00 -2.36 12.44
CA ASP A 16 -15.28 -2.90 13.60
C ASP A 16 -13.80 -3.22 13.33
N ALA A 17 -13.31 -2.95 12.11
CA ALA A 17 -11.90 -3.17 11.79
C ALA A 17 -11.00 -2.28 12.65
N THR A 18 -9.81 -2.78 12.96
CA THR A 18 -8.73 -1.99 13.53
C THR A 18 -8.17 -0.99 12.53
N ASP A 19 -7.44 0.02 13.00
CA ASP A 19 -6.80 0.98 12.11
C ASP A 19 -5.71 0.34 11.24
N ASP A 20 -5.00 -0.67 11.75
CA ASP A 20 -4.05 -1.47 10.97
C ASP A 20 -4.73 -2.23 9.83
N GLU A 21 -5.87 -2.87 10.09
CA GLU A 21 -6.66 -3.56 9.06
C GLU A 21 -7.21 -2.58 8.02
N ARG A 22 -7.70 -1.41 8.46
CA ARG A 22 -8.11 -0.32 7.56
C ARG A 22 -6.96 0.14 6.68
N GLY A 23 -5.80 0.40 7.27
CA GLY A 23 -4.60 0.82 6.56
C GLY A 23 -4.21 -0.16 5.47
N ARG A 24 -4.11 -1.45 5.80
CA ARG A 24 -3.77 -2.51 4.85
C ARG A 24 -4.77 -2.62 3.70
N ALA A 25 -6.07 -2.54 3.98
CA ALA A 25 -7.09 -2.63 2.93
C ALA A 25 -7.05 -1.42 1.98
N ILE A 26 -6.79 -0.22 2.51
CA ILE A 26 -6.61 0.98 1.70
C ILE A 26 -5.35 0.84 0.81
N GLU A 27 -4.22 0.42 1.38
CA GLU A 27 -3.00 0.16 0.62
C GLU A 27 -3.23 -0.87 -0.50
N ALA A 28 -3.95 -1.96 -0.22
CA ALA A 28 -4.29 -2.98 -1.20
C ALA A 28 -5.16 -2.44 -2.35
N ARG A 29 -6.16 -1.61 -2.05
CA ARG A 29 -6.99 -0.98 -3.08
C ARG A 29 -6.20 0.03 -3.92
N LEU A 30 -5.31 0.80 -3.28
CA LEU A 30 -4.44 1.73 -4.01
C LEU A 30 -3.49 0.99 -4.94
N ALA A 31 -2.86 -0.10 -4.46
CA ALA A 31 -1.98 -0.94 -5.26
C ALA A 31 -2.73 -1.61 -6.43
N ALA A 32 -3.95 -2.12 -6.20
CA ALA A 32 -4.77 -2.70 -7.26
C ALA A 32 -5.18 -1.67 -8.33
N ARG A 33 -5.46 -0.43 -7.91
CA ARG A 33 -5.93 0.63 -8.81
C ARG A 33 -4.80 1.33 -9.58
N TYR A 34 -3.65 1.52 -8.95
CA TYR A 34 -2.56 2.37 -9.48
C TYR A 34 -1.22 1.65 -9.65
N GLY A 35 -1.12 0.39 -9.20
CA GLY A 35 0.13 -0.35 -9.11
C GLY A 35 0.80 -0.21 -7.74
N ALA A 36 1.53 -1.24 -7.33
CA ALA A 36 2.32 -1.22 -6.11
C ALA A 36 3.63 -0.44 -6.31
N PRO A 37 4.13 0.30 -5.30
CA PRO A 37 5.44 0.96 -5.39
C PRO A 37 6.59 -0.06 -5.41
N SER A 38 7.70 0.27 -6.06
CA SER A 38 8.94 -0.51 -5.99
C SER A 38 9.75 -0.18 -4.74
N LEU A 39 10.72 -1.04 -4.38
CA LEU A 39 11.67 -0.75 -3.29
C LEU A 39 12.47 0.54 -3.53
N GLU A 40 12.83 0.83 -4.78
CA GLU A 40 13.52 2.07 -5.12
C GLU A 40 12.67 3.31 -4.82
N HIS A 41 11.36 3.22 -5.07
CA HIS A 41 10.43 4.28 -4.71
C HIS A 41 10.40 4.49 -3.19
N PHE A 42 10.31 3.42 -2.40
CA PHE A 42 10.37 3.52 -0.94
C PHE A 42 11.69 4.13 -0.46
N ARG A 43 12.83 3.69 -0.98
CA ARG A 43 14.15 4.26 -0.63
C ARG A 43 14.20 5.76 -0.91
N HIS A 44 13.72 6.18 -2.08
CA HIS A 44 13.65 7.59 -2.44
C HIS A 44 12.75 8.37 -1.47
N THR A 45 11.56 7.85 -1.15
CA THR A 45 10.63 8.50 -0.21
C THR A 45 11.26 8.69 1.17
N TYR A 46 11.85 7.64 1.76
CA TYR A 46 12.52 7.72 3.06
C TYR A 46 13.63 8.78 3.05
N ALA A 47 14.48 8.78 2.02
CA ALA A 47 15.53 9.79 1.85
C ALA A 47 14.95 11.22 1.74
N SER A 48 13.90 11.40 0.95
CA SER A 48 13.25 12.71 0.76
C SER A 48 12.58 13.24 2.03
N CYS A 49 12.11 12.34 2.90
CA CYS A 49 11.53 12.68 4.19
C CYS A 49 12.59 12.84 5.30
N GLY A 50 13.87 12.60 5.01
CA GLY A 50 14.94 12.60 6.01
C GLY A 50 14.82 11.47 7.04
N ALA A 51 14.10 10.40 6.70
CA ALA A 51 13.87 9.26 7.57
C ALA A 51 14.93 8.17 7.32
N GLU A 52 15.32 7.45 8.38
CA GLU A 52 16.25 6.33 8.27
C GLU A 52 15.63 5.16 7.51
N TRP A 53 16.39 4.58 6.58
CA TRP A 53 15.96 3.41 5.81
C TRP A 53 15.92 2.16 6.70
N PRO A 54 14.75 1.52 6.89
CA PRO A 54 14.63 0.38 7.79
C PRO A 54 15.13 -0.96 7.18
N GLY A 55 15.51 -0.96 5.90
CA GLY A 55 15.92 -2.17 5.18
C GLY A 55 14.82 -2.76 4.30
N ASP A 56 15.22 -3.42 3.20
CA ASP A 56 14.31 -3.96 2.19
C ASP A 56 13.35 -5.03 2.77
N GLU A 57 13.85 -5.88 3.68
CA GLU A 57 13.04 -6.91 4.32
C GLU A 57 11.91 -6.30 5.17
N GLU A 58 12.22 -5.24 5.92
CA GLU A 58 11.23 -4.58 6.76
C GLU A 58 10.16 -3.87 5.93
N ILE A 59 10.53 -3.28 4.79
CA ILE A 59 9.55 -2.69 3.87
C ILE A 59 8.64 -3.75 3.27
N ARG A 60 9.17 -4.90 2.82
CA ARG A 60 8.35 -6.01 2.31
C ARG A 60 7.43 -6.60 3.38
N ARG A 61 7.82 -6.54 4.66
CA ARG A 61 6.97 -6.98 5.79
C ARG A 61 5.80 -6.02 6.05
N ARG A 62 6.02 -4.71 5.87
CA ARG A 62 5.05 -3.67 6.26
C ARG A 62 4.13 -3.23 5.12
N HIS A 63 4.60 -3.26 3.88
CA HIS A 63 3.92 -2.67 2.73
C HIS A 63 3.78 -3.65 1.56
N ILE A 64 2.84 -3.34 0.67
CA ILE A 64 2.73 -4.01 -0.62
C ILE A 64 3.78 -3.41 -1.56
N VAL A 65 4.64 -4.26 -2.11
CA VAL A 65 5.77 -3.88 -2.95
C VAL A 65 5.68 -4.59 -4.30
N ALA A 66 5.93 -3.89 -5.40
CA ALA A 66 6.05 -4.50 -6.71
C ALA A 66 7.24 -5.49 -6.73
N SER A 67 7.01 -6.66 -7.33
CA SER A 67 8.05 -7.70 -7.51
C SER A 67 9.11 -7.27 -8.51
#